data_AF-A0A1B8UVE4-F1
#
_entry.id   AF-A0A1B8UVE4-F1
#
_cell.length_a   1.000
_cell.length_b   1.000
_cell.length_c   1.000
_cell.angle_alpha   90.00
_cell.angle_beta   90.00
_cell.angle_gamma   90.00
#
_symmetry.space_group_name_H-M   'P 1'
#
loop_
_entity.id
_entity.type
_entity.pdbx_description
1 polymer ?
#
loop_
_entity_poly.entity_id
_entity_poly.type
_entity_poly.pdbx_seq_one_letter_code
_entity_poly.pdbx_strand_id
1 'polypeptide(L)' 'MEQVTLVGHSIGGELATNFTLSSPDRVAQLIAVAPSLTGFIFSDAHPILYACLHKVAQL' A
#
# COMPACT_ATOMS: atom_id res chain seq x y z
N MET A 1 17.69 -5.37 17.74
CA MET A 1 16.26 -5.00 17.83
C MET A 1 15.47 -6.06 17.09
N GLU A 2 14.23 -6.30 17.49
CA GLU A 2 13.35 -7.24 16.78
C GLU A 2 12.80 -6.60 15.50
N GLN A 3 12.71 -7.39 14.43
CA GLN A 3 12.12 -6.97 13.16
C GLN A 3 10.62 -7.19 13.17
N VAL A 4 9.87 -6.41 12.39
CA VAL A 4 8.41 -6.53 12.31
C VAL A 4 7.94 -6.87 10.90
N THR A 5 6.75 -7.46 10.81
CA THR A 5 5.96 -7.46 9.58
C THR A 5 5.19 -6.15 9.51
N LEU A 6 5.45 -5.36 8.47
CA LEU A 6 4.82 -4.07 8.26
C LEU A 6 3.76 -4.17 7.16
N VAL A 7 2.52 -3.82 7.49
CA VAL A 7 1.40 -3.86 6.56
C VAL A 7 0.94 -2.44 6.25
N GLY A 8 0.84 -2.09 4.96
CA GLY A 8 0.39 -0.78 4.51
C GLY A 8 -0.73 -0.89 3.48
N HIS A 9 -1.86 -0.22 3.75
CA HIS A 9 -3.01 -0.16 2.84
C HIS A 9 -3.13 1.22 2.18
N SER A 10 -3.39 1.29 0.87
CA SER A 10 -3.54 2.56 0.13
C SER A 10 -2.35 3.49 0.36
N ILE A 11 -2.56 4.71 0.86
CA ILE A 11 -1.48 5.65 1.23
C ILE A 11 -0.55 5.07 2.31
N GLY A 12 -1.07 4.21 3.21
CA GLY A 12 -0.26 3.50 4.18
C GLY A 12 0.75 2.54 3.53
N GLY A 13 0.46 2.04 2.32
CA GLY A 13 1.38 1.24 1.53
C GLY A 13 2.61 2.02 1.08
N GLU A 14 2.43 3.29 0.72
CA GLU A 14 3.53 4.20 0.39
C GLU A 14 4.43 4.46 1.59
N LEU A 15 3.83 4.83 2.72
CA LEU A 15 4.55 5.08 3.97
C LEU A 15 5.33 3.85 4.42
N ALA A 16 4.68 2.67 4.39
CA ALA A 16 5.31 1.41 4.75
C ALA A 16 6.49 1.07 3.82
N THR A 17 6.36 1.34 2.52
CA THR A 17 7.42 1.13 1.53
C THR A 17 8.60 2.07 1.79
N ASN A 18 8.35 3.36 1.97
CA ASN A 18 9.39 4.36 2.22
C ASN A 18 10.13 4.10 3.53
N PHE A 19 9.41 3.70 4.57
CA PHE A 19 10.00 3.31 5.85
C PHE A 19 10.89 2.07 5.70
N THR A 20 10.41 1.03 4.99
CA THR A 20 11.17 -0.20 4.74
C THR A 20 12.47 0.09 4.00
N LEU A 21 12.43 0.96 2.98
CA LEU A 21 13.62 1.36 2.23
C LEU A 21 14.62 2.16 3.07
N SER A 22 14.13 2.98 4.00
CA SER A 22 14.96 3.81 4.89
C SER A 22 15.51 3.06 6.10
N SER A 23 14.91 1.93 6.47
CA SER A 23 15.27 1.15 7.66
C SER A 23 15.04 -0.35 7.43
N PRO A 24 15.74 -0.96 6.46
CA PRO A 24 15.51 -2.35 6.06
C PRO A 24 15.85 -3.36 7.17
N ASP A 25 16.72 -3.00 8.11
CA ASP A 25 17.09 -3.81 9.28
C ASP A 25 15.96 -3.91 10.34
N ARG A 26 14.88 -3.14 10.18
CA ARG A 26 13.74 -3.10 11.11
C ARG A 26 12.49 -3.83 10.59
N VAL A 27 12.47 -4.23 9.31
CA VAL A 27 11.30 -4.81 8.66
C VAL A 27 11.66 -6.18 8.08
N ALA A 28 11.10 -7.24 8.66
CA ALA A 28 11.28 -8.61 8.16
C ALA A 28 10.47 -8.85 6.89
N GLN A 29 9.27 -8.26 6.82
CA GLN A 29 8.35 -8.39 5.69
C GLN A 29 7.55 -7.10 5.50
N LEU A 30 7.40 -6.68 4.24
CA LEU A 30 6.49 -5.62 3.83
C LEU A 30 5.31 -6.23 3.08
N ILE A 31 4.09 -5.96 3.55
CA ILE A 31 2.85 -6.34 2.89
C ILE A 31 2.12 -5.07 2.45
N ALA A 32 2.06 -4.83 1.16
CA ALA A 32 1.38 -3.66 0.58
C ALA A 32 0.02 -4.08 -0.03
N VAL A 33 -1.06 -3.49 0.45
CA VAL A 33 -2.44 -3.79 -0.01
C VAL A 33 -3.00 -2.58 -0.75
N ALA A 34 -3.28 -2.75 -2.04
CA ALA A 34 -3.73 -1.68 -2.93
C ALA A 34 -2.93 -0.35 -2.72
N PRO A 35 -1.58 -0.39 -2.72
CA PRO A 35 -0.78 0.74 -2.28
C PRO A 35 -0.79 1.89 -3.29
N SER A 36 -0.74 3.12 -2.79
CA SER A 36 -0.59 4.34 -3.60
C SER A 36 0.89 4.71 -3.73
N LEU A 37 1.70 3.96 -4.48
CA LEU A 37 3.15 4.21 -4.56
C LEU A 37 3.49 5.39 -5.48
N THR A 38 4.24 6.38 -4.96
CA THR A 38 4.78 7.47 -5.78
C THR A 38 5.69 6.94 -6.89
N GLY A 39 5.51 7.44 -8.11
CA GLY A 39 6.29 7.03 -9.29
C GLY A 39 5.83 5.72 -9.93
N PHE A 40 4.84 5.02 -9.35
CA PHE A 40 4.21 3.88 -9.98
C PHE A 40 3.07 4.34 -10.88
N ILE A 41 3.15 4.02 -12.18
CA ILE A 41 2.04 4.26 -13.10
C ILE A 41 1.07 3.09 -12.96
N PHE A 42 -0.07 3.35 -12.35
CA PHE A 42 -1.15 2.38 -12.30
C PHE A 42 -1.68 2.17 -13.72
N SER A 43 -1.88 0.90 -14.09
CA SER A 43 -2.62 0.58 -15.31
C SER A 43 -4.00 1.23 -15.26
N ASP A 44 -4.56 1.57 -16.42
CA ASP A 44 -5.93 2.06 -16.52
C ASP A 44 -6.85 1.23 -15.62
N ALA A 45 -7.62 1.93 -14.79
CA ALA A 45 -8.39 1.28 -13.75
C ALA A 45 -9.31 0.23 -14.37
N HIS A 46 -9.13 -1.02 -13.93
CA HIS A 46 -10.11 -2.04 -14.24
C HIS A 46 -11.46 -1.58 -13.68
N PRO A 47 -12.56 -1.61 -14.46
CA PRO A 47 -13.85 -1.03 -14.07
C PRO A 47 -14.40 -1.54 -12.72
N ILE A 48 -13.91 -2.69 -12.25
CA ILE A 48 -14.21 -3.27 -10.93
C ILE A 48 -13.69 -2.40 -9.77
N LEU A 49 -12.51 -1.76 -9.89
CA LEU A 49 -11.93 -0.97 -8.80
C LEU A 49 -12.77 0.29 -8.52
N TYR A 50 -13.18 0.98 -9.58
CA TYR A 50 -14.10 2.12 -9.46
C TYR A 50 -15.49 1.70 -8.98
N ALA A 51 -16.00 0.56 -9.43
CA ALA A 51 -17.28 0.03 -8.97
C ALA A 51 -17.27 -0.31 -7.47
N CYS A 52 -16.16 -0.86 -6.94
CA CYS A 52 -16.00 -1.12 -5.51
C CYS A 52 -15.94 0.18 -4.69
N LEU A 53 -15.19 1.18 -5.14
CA LEU A 53 -15.08 2.47 -4.43
C LEU A 53 -16.42 3.22 -4.39
N HIS A 54 -17.17 3.24 -5.50
CA HIS A 54 -18.51 3.85 -5.54
C HIS A 54 -19.49 3.18 -4.58
N LYS A 55 -19.40 1.86 -4.39
CA LYS A 55 -20.33 1.10 -3.54
C LYS A 55 -20.05 1.27 -2.04
N VAL A 56 -18.80 1.55 -1.67
CA VAL A 56 -18.41 1.83 -0.28
C VAL A 56 -18.69 3.29 0.10
N ALA A 57 -18.50 4.24 -0.82
CA ALA A 57 -18.76 5.66 -0.58
C ALA A 57 -20.26 6.03 -0.44
N GLN A 58 -21.17 5.08 -0.69
CA GLN A 58 -22.62 5.23 -0.55
C GLN A 58 -23.20 4.54 0.70
N LEU A 59 -22.34 4.06 1.60
CA LEU A 59 -22.70 3.55 2.93
C LEU A 59 -22.34 4.59 4.00
#